data_AF-A0A968F835-F1
#
_entry.id   AF-A0A968F835-F1
#
_cell.length_a   1.000
_cell.length_b   1.000
_cell.length_c   1.000
_cell.angle_alpha   90.00
_cell.angle_beta   90.00
_cell.angle_gamma   90.00
#
_symmetry.space_group_name_H-M   'P 1'
#
loop_
_entity.id
_entity.type
_entity.pdbx_description
1 polymer ?
#
loop_
_entity_poly.entity_id
_entity_poly.type
_entity_poly.pdbx_seq_one_letter_code
_entity_poly.pdbx_strand_id
1 'polypeptide(L)'
;MLTKVHAARLAARSGTATVIASGATPGVIDRIARGETLGTLLVPDTGTLVARKQWLAGHLKMRGRLVLDAGAVRVLCDSGRSLLPVGVAGVEGDFVRGEMVACVDEQGKEVARGLANYSADEARKI
;
A
#
# COMPACT_ATOMS: atom_id res chain seq x y z
N MET A 1 10.96 -12.97 -25.23
CA MET A 1 10.32 -13.46 -23.98
C MET A 1 10.90 -12.85 -22.71
N LEU A 2 12.23 -12.67 -22.60
CA LEU A 2 12.90 -12.14 -21.42
C LEU A 2 12.23 -10.92 -20.76
N THR A 3 11.92 -9.88 -21.53
CA THR A 3 11.32 -8.64 -20.99
C THR A 3 9.94 -8.84 -20.39
N LYS A 4 9.14 -9.79 -20.88
CA LYS A 4 7.84 -10.14 -20.31
C LYS A 4 7.98 -10.82 -18.94
N VAL A 5 8.98 -11.69 -18.80
CA VAL A 5 9.30 -12.34 -17.52
C VAL A 5 9.84 -11.33 -16.51
N HIS A 6 10.66 -10.36 -16.94
CA HIS A 6 11.11 -9.26 -16.08
C HIS A 6 9.95 -8.39 -15.59
N ALA A 7 9.01 -8.05 -16.49
CA ALA A 7 7.81 -7.29 -16.12
C ALA A 7 6.95 -8.07 -15.11
N ALA A 8 6.75 -9.37 -15.34
CA ALA A 8 6.02 -10.24 -14.40
C ALA A 8 6.69 -10.31 -13.03
N ARG A 9 8.03 -10.40 -12.98
CA ARG A 9 8.80 -10.35 -11.72
C ARG A 9 8.63 -9.03 -10.99
N LEU A 10 8.57 -7.90 -11.71
CA LEU A 10 8.32 -6.60 -11.11
C LEU A 10 6.90 -6.50 -10.52
N ALA A 11 5.89 -6.98 -11.26
CA ALA A 11 4.50 -7.05 -10.79
C ALA A 11 4.36 -7.97 -9.57
N ALA A 12 5.10 -9.08 -9.53
CA ALA A 12 5.09 -10.00 -8.39
C ALA A 12 5.57 -9.35 -7.08
N ARG A 13 6.39 -8.29 -7.13
CA ARG A 13 6.81 -7.54 -5.92
C ARG A 13 5.67 -6.84 -5.20
N SER A 14 4.54 -6.60 -5.87
CA SER A 14 3.30 -6.09 -5.24
C SER A 14 2.28 -7.21 -4.95
N GLY A 15 2.66 -8.47 -5.12
CA GLY A 15 1.77 -9.63 -4.99
C GLY A 15 0.80 -9.79 -6.16
N THR A 16 1.13 -9.27 -7.34
CA THR A 16 0.27 -9.35 -8.54
C THR A 16 0.65 -10.55 -9.42
N ALA A 17 -0.33 -11.41 -9.72
CA ALA A 17 -0.18 -12.49 -10.70
C ALA A 17 -0.17 -11.94 -12.13
N THR A 18 0.58 -12.58 -13.03
CA THR A 18 0.70 -12.15 -14.43
C THR A 18 0.39 -13.31 -15.37
N VAL A 19 -0.48 -13.09 -16.36
CA VAL A 19 -0.71 -14.03 -17.46
C VAL A 19 -0.04 -13.53 -18.73
N ILE A 20 0.75 -14.38 -19.37
CA ILE A 20 1.33 -14.12 -20.69
C ILE A 20 0.61 -15.04 -21.69
N ALA A 21 -0.18 -14.44 -22.57
CA ALA A 21 -0.96 -15.15 -23.59
C ALA A 21 -0.79 -14.52 -24.98
N SER A 22 -1.11 -15.27 -26.03
CA SER A 22 -1.10 -14.77 -27.41
C SER A 22 -2.29 -13.85 -27.66
N GLY A 23 -2.03 -12.60 -28.04
CA GLY A 23 -3.07 -11.62 -28.39
C GLY A 23 -3.86 -11.96 -29.66
N ALA A 24 -3.36 -12.89 -30.49
CA ALA A 24 -4.09 -13.38 -31.66
C ALA A 24 -5.19 -14.39 -31.30
N THR A 25 -5.24 -14.85 -30.03
CA THR A 25 -6.28 -15.78 -29.57
C THR A 25 -7.61 -15.04 -29.48
N PRO A 26 -8.68 -15.49 -30.18
CA PRO A 26 -9.98 -14.82 -30.10
C PRO A 26 -10.54 -14.81 -28.68
N GLY A 27 -10.99 -13.63 -28.23
CA GLY A 27 -11.59 -13.45 -26.90
C GLY A 27 -10.64 -13.73 -25.74
N VAL A 28 -9.32 -13.62 -25.93
CA VAL A 28 -8.33 -14.06 -24.93
C VAL A 28 -8.52 -13.45 -23.55
N ILE A 29 -8.91 -12.17 -23.46
CA ILE A 29 -9.11 -11.47 -22.18
C ILE A 29 -10.31 -12.04 -21.44
N ASP A 30 -11.48 -12.14 -22.10
CA ASP A 30 -12.71 -12.66 -21.48
C ASP A 30 -12.57 -14.11 -21.03
N ARG A 31 -11.86 -14.92 -21.82
CA ARG A 31 -11.62 -16.34 -21.53
C ARG A 31 -10.73 -16.51 -20.30
N ILE A 32 -9.62 -15.76 -20.23
CA ILE A 32 -8.77 -15.72 -19.04
C ILE A 32 -9.57 -15.22 -17.82
N ALA A 33 -10.39 -14.18 -17.98
CA ALA A 33 -11.21 -13.64 -16.89
C ALA A 33 -12.25 -14.65 -16.36
N ARG A 34 -12.71 -15.58 -17.19
CA ARG A 34 -13.59 -16.70 -16.81
C ARG A 34 -12.84 -17.88 -16.18
N GLY A 35 -11.53 -17.79 -15.99
CA GLY A 35 -10.70 -18.83 -15.39
C GLY A 35 -10.17 -19.87 -16.39
N GLU A 36 -10.33 -19.65 -17.69
CA GLU A 36 -9.73 -20.54 -18.69
C GLU A 36 -8.20 -20.42 -18.66
N THR A 37 -7.51 -21.57 -18.63
CA THR A 37 -6.04 -21.60 -18.61
C THR A 37 -5.49 -21.39 -20.02
N LEU A 38 -5.13 -20.15 -20.34
CA LEU A 38 -4.54 -19.76 -21.63
C LEU A 38 -3.16 -19.14 -21.44
N GLY A 39 -2.17 -19.64 -22.18
CA GLY A 39 -0.79 -19.15 -22.12
C GLY A 39 -0.07 -19.62 -20.85
N THR A 40 0.58 -18.70 -20.15
CA THR A 40 1.37 -19.00 -18.94
C THR A 40 0.98 -18.06 -17.81
N LEU A 41 0.53 -18.63 -16.69
CA LEU A 41 0.25 -17.92 -15.44
C LEU A 41 1.49 -17.95 -14.54
N LEU A 42 1.95 -16.76 -14.15
CA LEU A 42 3.04 -16.56 -13.20
C LEU A 42 2.44 -16.04 -11.88
N VAL A 43 2.57 -16.82 -10.82
CA VAL A 43 2.00 -16.55 -9.50
C VAL A 43 3.10 -15.97 -8.59
N PRO A 44 2.83 -14.89 -7.84
CA PRO A 44 3.79 -14.34 -6.89
C PRO A 44 3.91 -15.24 -5.65
N ASP A 45 5.11 -15.28 -5.06
CA ASP A 45 5.36 -16.03 -3.81
C ASP A 45 4.71 -15.38 -2.58
N THR A 46 4.35 -14.10 -2.67
CA THR A 46 3.76 -13.31 -1.57
C THR A 46 2.38 -12.76 -1.94
N GLY A 47 1.46 -12.77 -0.96
CA GLY A 47 0.16 -12.12 -1.10
C GLY A 47 0.27 -10.58 -1.12
N THR A 48 -0.67 -9.93 -1.79
CA THR A 48 -0.72 -8.46 -1.98
C THR A 48 -0.59 -7.64 -0.69
N LEU A 49 -1.25 -8.06 0.39
CA LEU A 49 -1.17 -7.39 1.70
C LEU A 49 0.25 -7.45 2.29
N VAL A 50 0.93 -8.59 2.17
CA VAL A 50 2.30 -8.77 2.65
C VAL A 50 3.25 -7.90 1.84
N ALA A 51 3.09 -7.89 0.52
CA ALA A 51 3.89 -7.07 -0.38
C ALA A 51 3.75 -5.56 -0.08
N ARG A 52 2.52 -5.07 0.15
CA ARG A 52 2.29 -3.67 0.53
C ARG A 52 2.95 -3.32 1.87
N LYS A 53 2.81 -4.18 2.88
CA LYS A 53 3.44 -3.98 4.20
C LYS A 53 4.96 -3.99 4.10
N GLN A 54 5.55 -4.90 3.32
CA GLN A 54 6.99 -4.94 3.07
C GLN A 54 7.49 -3.69 2.34
N TRP A 55 6.73 -3.20 1.37
CA TRP A 55 7.06 -1.95 0.67
C TRP A 55 7.05 -0.75 1.62
N LEU A 56 6.01 -0.65 2.45
CA LEU A 56 5.94 0.38 3.49
C LEU A 56 7.06 0.24 4.53
N ALA A 57 7.46 -0.98 4.90
CA ALA A 57 8.51 -1.20 5.90
C ALA A 57 9.93 -0.97 5.36
N GLY A 58 10.18 -1.21 4.05
CA GLY A 58 11.54 -1.38 3.52
C GLY A 58 12.14 -0.19 2.79
N HIS A 59 11.35 0.79 2.31
CA HIS A 59 11.85 1.73 1.28
C HIS A 59 11.68 3.23 1.58
N LEU A 60 10.96 3.64 2.62
CA LEU A 60 10.79 5.06 2.92
C LEU A 60 11.40 5.41 4.29
N LYS A 61 12.21 6.48 4.29
CA LYS A 61 12.60 7.13 5.54
C LYS A 61 11.36 7.76 6.16
N MET A 62 11.17 7.54 7.46
CA MET A 62 10.14 8.23 8.23
C MET A 62 10.45 9.72 8.25
N ARG A 63 9.53 10.55 7.78
CA ARG A 63 9.71 12.02 7.70
C ARG A 63 9.05 12.77 8.85
N GLY A 64 8.03 12.17 9.45
CA GLY A 64 7.34 12.72 10.61
C GLY A 64 6.43 11.71 11.28
N ARG A 65 5.68 12.21 12.28
CA ARG A 65 4.70 11.45 13.04
C ARG A 65 3.39 12.22 13.19
N LEU A 66 2.29 11.47 13.20
CA LEU A 66 0.96 11.93 13.54
C LEU A 66 0.59 11.31 14.89
N VAL A 67 0.28 12.15 15.87
CA VAL A 67 -0.25 11.72 17.18
C VAL A 67 -1.75 11.56 17.03
N LEU A 68 -2.28 10.41 17.42
CA LEU A 68 -3.66 10.02 17.20
C LEU A 68 -4.44 9.95 18.51
N ASP A 69 -5.71 10.33 18.45
CA ASP A 69 -6.63 10.07 19.56
C ASP A 69 -6.95 8.57 19.69
N ALA A 70 -7.51 8.19 20.84
CA ALA A 70 -7.88 6.80 21.12
C ALA A 70 -8.90 6.21 20.14
N GLY A 71 -9.80 7.02 19.59
CA GLY A 71 -10.80 6.59 18.61
C GLY A 71 -10.17 6.22 17.27
N ALA A 72 -9.25 7.05 16.79
CA ALA A 72 -8.48 6.82 15.58
C ALA A 72 -7.57 5.60 15.71
N VAL A 73 -6.88 5.44 16.84
CA VAL A 73 -6.08 4.24 17.15
C VAL A 73 -6.95 2.98 17.06
N ARG A 74 -8.12 3.00 17.71
CA ARG A 74 -9.04 1.86 17.69
C ARG A 74 -9.52 1.53 16.28
N VAL A 75 -9.93 2.52 15.50
CA VAL A 75 -10.41 2.32 14.13
C VAL A 75 -9.31 1.75 13.22
N LEU A 76 -8.07 2.21 13.38
CA LEU A 76 -6.93 1.70 12.62
C LEU A 76 -6.61 0.24 12.97
N CYS A 77 -6.59 -0.09 14.26
CA CYS A 77 -6.25 -1.43 14.74
C CYS A 77 -7.36 -2.46 14.49
N ASP A 78 -8.61 -2.10 14.80
CA ASP A 78 -9.72 -3.06 14.85
C ASP A 78 -10.47 -3.16 13.51
N SER A 79 -10.58 -2.04 12.78
CA SER A 79 -11.43 -1.95 11.59
C SER A 79 -10.66 -1.81 10.28
N GLY A 80 -9.35 -1.55 10.33
CA GLY A 80 -8.51 -1.36 9.13
C GLY A 80 -8.97 -0.22 8.21
N ARG A 81 -9.71 0.76 8.73
CA ARG A 81 -10.19 1.91 7.96
C ARG A 81 -9.11 2.98 7.86
N SER A 82 -9.27 3.91 6.91
CA SER A 82 -8.36 5.05 6.75
C SER A 82 -8.39 5.98 7.95
N LEU A 83 -7.25 6.60 8.23
CA LEU A 83 -7.16 7.74 9.15
C LEU A 83 -7.81 8.99 8.51
N LEU A 84 -8.69 9.64 9.26
CA LEU A 84 -9.28 10.94 8.89
C LEU A 84 -8.64 12.05 9.74
N PRO A 85 -8.60 13.31 9.25
CA PRO A 85 -8.00 14.43 9.97
C PRO A 85 -8.51 14.63 11.40
N VAL A 86 -9.81 14.44 11.61
CA VAL A 86 -10.46 14.58 12.94
C VAL A 86 -9.83 13.71 14.04
N GLY A 87 -9.15 12.62 13.66
CA GLY A 87 -8.50 11.69 14.59
C GLY A 87 -7.03 12.04 14.89
N VAL A 88 -6.51 13.13 14.34
CA VAL A 88 -5.12 13.57 14.51
C VAL A 88 -5.07 14.64 15.61
N ALA A 89 -4.50 14.29 16.76
CA ALA A 89 -4.30 15.17 17.90
C ALA A 89 -3.03 16.03 17.80
N GLY A 90 -2.06 15.61 16.97
CA GLY A 90 -0.81 16.33 16.81
C GLY A 90 -0.03 15.93 15.57
N VAL A 91 0.81 16.85 15.09
CA VAL A 91 1.65 16.68 13.89
C VAL A 91 3.08 17.05 14.23
N GLU A 92 4.03 16.15 14.01
CA GLU A 92 5.43 16.39 14.31
C GLU A 92 6.37 16.00 13.18
N GLY A 93 7.50 16.73 13.11
CA GLY A 93 8.41 16.68 11.98
C GLY A 93 7.93 17.54 10.82
N ASP A 94 8.55 17.33 9.66
CA ASP A 94 8.21 18.01 8.43
C ASP A 94 8.15 16.98 7.30
N PHE A 95 7.05 17.00 6.55
CA PHE A 95 6.77 16.03 5.50
C PHE A 95 5.85 16.65 4.46
N VAL A 96 6.00 16.17 3.22
CA VAL A 96 5.11 16.52 2.11
C VAL A 96 4.21 15.35 1.75
N ARG A 97 3.18 15.63 0.96
CA ARG A 97 2.27 14.61 0.43
C ARG A 97 3.06 13.47 -0.25
N GLY A 98 2.67 12.23 0.06
CA GLY A 98 3.29 11.01 -0.45
C GLY A 98 4.48 10.51 0.35
N GLU A 99 4.98 11.28 1.33
CA GLU A 99 6.02 10.81 2.23
C GLU A 99 5.45 9.95 3.36
N MET A 100 6.31 9.10 3.91
CA MET A 100 5.94 8.17 4.97
C MET A 100 5.93 8.83 6.34
N VAL A 101 4.83 8.62 7.07
CA VAL A 101 4.64 9.11 8.43
C VAL A 101 4.28 7.96 9.36
N ALA A 102 4.75 8.05 10.61
CA ALA A 102 4.34 7.15 11.68
C ALA A 102 3.03 7.66 12.27
N CYS A 103 2.14 6.75 12.62
CA CYS A 103 0.98 7.03 13.44
C CYS A 103 1.27 6.51 14.85
N VAL A 104 1.29 7.41 15.83
CA VAL A 104 1.56 7.08 17.23
C VAL A 104 0.34 7.38 18.09
N ASP A 105 0.13 6.62 19.15
CA ASP A 105 -0.84 6.97 20.18
C ASP A 105 -0.33 8.11 21.08
N GLU A 106 -1.17 8.59 22.00
CA GLU A 106 -0.84 9.64 22.96
C GLU A 106 0.33 9.26 23.90
N GLN A 107 0.64 7.97 24.02
CA GLN A 107 1.78 7.46 24.81
C GLN A 107 3.06 7.37 23.96
N GLY A 108 3.00 7.76 22.68
CA GLY A 108 4.13 7.73 21.74
C GLY A 108 4.42 6.36 21.16
N LYS A 109 3.59 5.35 21.39
CA LYS A 109 3.74 4.03 20.80
C LYS A 109 3.21 4.03 19.37
N GLU A 110 4.03 3.52 18.45
CA GLU A 110 3.65 3.42 17.05
C GLU A 110 2.58 2.34 16.85
N VAL A 111 1.47 2.72 16.21
CA VAL A 111 0.33 1.84 15.93
C VAL A 111 0.17 1.55 14.44
N ALA A 112 0.64 2.44 13.57
CA ALA A 112 0.58 2.26 12.12
C ALA A 112 1.64 3.10 11.39
N ARG A 113 1.82 2.80 10.09
CA ARG A 113 2.59 3.63 9.14
C ARG A 113 1.78 3.82 7.87
N GLY A 114 1.92 4.98 7.23
CA GLY A 114 1.22 5.29 6.00
C GLY A 114 1.88 6.40 5.21
N LEU A 115 1.38 6.62 3.99
CA LEU A 115 1.75 7.77 3.17
C LEU A 115 0.80 8.92 3.50
N ALA A 116 1.34 10.11 3.74
CA ALA A 116 0.54 11.28 4.04
C ALA A 116 -0.16 11.82 2.78
N ASN A 117 -1.45 12.17 2.91
CA ASN A 117 -2.20 12.81 1.82
C ASN A 117 -2.06 14.35 1.81
N TYR A 118 -1.55 14.90 2.90
CA TYR A 118 -1.36 16.33 3.16
C TYR A 118 0.06 16.58 3.64
N SER A 119 0.59 17.78 3.46
CA SER A 119 1.85 18.19 4.09
C SER A 119 1.67 18.38 5.60
N ALA A 120 2.78 18.48 6.34
CA ALA A 120 2.74 18.77 7.77
C ALA A 120 2.01 20.10 8.07
N ASP A 121 2.21 21.12 7.24
CA ASP A 121 1.57 22.43 7.40
C ASP A 121 0.06 22.41 7.11
N GLU A 122 -0.37 21.61 6.15
CA GLU A 122 -1.80 21.40 5.88
C GLU A 122 -2.44 20.61 7.00
N ALA A 123 -1.78 19.51 7.44
CA ALA A 123 -2.27 18.64 8.50
C ALA A 123 -2.45 19.37 9.84
N ARG A 124 -1.64 20.40 10.14
CA ARG A 124 -1.79 21.24 11.34
C ARG A 124 -2.99 22.18 11.30
N LYS A 125 -3.59 22.41 10.12
CA LYS A 125 -4.66 23.40 9.92
C LYS A 125 -6.05 22.79 9.81
N ILE A 126 -6.13 21.49 9.52
CA ILE A 126 -7.37 20.73 9.31
C ILE A 126 -7.73 19.92 10.54
#